data_AF-A0A8X7V964-F1
#
_entry.id   AF-A0A8X7V964-F1
#
_cell.length_a   1.000
_cell.length_b   1.000
_cell.length_c   1.000
_cell.angle_alpha   90.00
_cell.angle_beta   90.00
_cell.angle_gamma   90.00
#
_symmetry.space_group_name_H-M   'P 1'
#
loop_
_entity.id
_entity.type
_entity.pdbx_description
1 polymer ?
#
loop_
_entity_poly.entity_id
_entity_poly.type
_entity_poly.pdbx_seq_one_letter_code
_entity_poly.pdbx_strand_id
1 'polypeptide(L)' 'MKVNMLVLDNGVVVKHIKTGEEIVLSRRVVGVFLLMTLADFSDQLFGFQDELFCNEDGRLEFRGNNVKALWPGNGKSGL' A
#
# COMPACT_ATOMS: atom_id res chain seq x y z
N MET A 1 -0.20 5.60 18.67
CA MET A 1 0.09 6.84 19.44
C MET A 1 0.12 8.11 18.55
N LYS A 2 0.81 8.12 17.38
CA LYS A 2 0.84 9.30 16.48
C LYS A 2 -0.48 9.66 15.78
N VAL A 3 -1.25 8.69 15.31
CA VAL A 3 -2.53 8.95 14.59
C VAL A 3 -3.51 9.75 15.44
N ASN A 4 -3.57 9.51 16.76
CA ASN A 4 -4.46 10.23 17.67
C ASN A 4 -4.06 11.70 17.88
N MET A 5 -2.81 12.06 17.58
CA MET A 5 -2.33 13.46 17.63
C MET A 5 -2.50 14.17 16.28
N LEU A 6 -2.45 13.43 15.17
CA LEU A 6 -2.49 13.99 13.81
C LEU A 6 -3.90 14.07 13.23
N VAL A 7 -4.80 13.20 13.67
CA VAL A 7 -6.18 13.13 13.18
C VAL A 7 -7.12 13.58 14.29
N LEU A 8 -7.99 14.55 14.00
CA LEU A 8 -8.97 15.06 14.95
C LEU A 8 -9.94 13.96 15.43
N ASP A 9 -10.58 14.16 16.59
CA ASP A 9 -11.49 13.16 17.18
C ASP A 9 -12.70 12.88 16.28
N ASN A 10 -13.18 13.91 15.60
CA ASN A 10 -14.25 13.83 14.62
C ASN A 10 -13.81 13.31 13.24
N GLY A 11 -12.53 12.99 13.05
CA GLY A 11 -11.99 12.45 11.81
C GLY A 11 -11.52 13.51 10.81
N VAL A 12 -11.59 13.19 9.52
CA VAL A 12 -11.18 14.08 8.42
C VAL A 12 -12.27 14.13 7.35
N VAL A 13 -12.48 15.30 6.76
CA VAL A 13 -13.38 15.46 5.60
C VAL A 13 -12.55 15.29 4.33
N VAL A 14 -13.01 14.41 3.45
CA VAL A 14 -12.40 14.16 2.13
C VAL A 14 -13.46 14.24 1.04
N LYS A 15 -13.02 14.38 -0.21
CA LYS A 15 -13.93 14.33 -1.37
C LYS A 15 -14.01 12.92 -1.93
N HIS A 16 -15.21 12.48 -2.26
CA HIS A 16 -15.42 11.24 -3.01
C HIS A 16 -14.79 11.35 -4.41
N ILE A 17 -14.00 10.36 -4.82
CA ILE A 17 -13.19 10.42 -6.04
C ILE A 17 -14.02 10.58 -7.33
N LYS A 18 -15.26 10.07 -7.36
CA LYS A 18 -16.14 10.15 -8.54
C LYS A 18 -17.14 11.30 -8.49
N THR A 19 -17.73 11.54 -7.32
CA THR A 19 -18.85 12.49 -7.17
C THR A 19 -18.42 13.84 -6.61
N GLY A 20 -17.24 13.92 -6.00
CA GLY A 20 -16.74 15.14 -5.37
C GLY A 20 -17.41 15.49 -4.03
N GLU A 21 -18.42 14.73 -3.62
CA GLU A 21 -19.15 14.94 -2.37
C GLU A 21 -18.23 14.81 -1.16
N GLU A 22 -18.49 15.62 -0.14
CA GLU A 22 -17.74 15.57 1.11
C GLU A 22 -18.17 14.37 1.95
N ILE A 23 -17.18 13.58 2.38
CA ILE A 23 -17.35 12.40 3.21
C ILE A 23 -16.49 12.59 4.46
N VAL A 24 -17.08 12.32 5.62
CA VAL A 24 -16.35 12.27 6.89
C VAL A 24 -15.76 10.87 7.09
N LEU A 25 -14.44 10.78 7.16
CA LEU A 25 -13.74 9.56 7.54
C LEU A 25 -13.39 9.62 9.03
N SER A 26 -13.92 8.67 9.81
CA SER A 26 -13.58 8.57 11.23
C SER A 26 -12.08 8.32 11.44
N ARG A 27 -11.56 8.72 12.60
CA ARG A 27 -10.15 8.45 12.98
C ARG A 27 -9.78 6.97 12.86
N ARG A 28 -10.71 6.06 13.22
CA ARG A 28 -10.49 4.61 13.10
C ARG A 28 -10.28 4.20 11.65
N VAL A 29 -11.09 4.71 10.73
CA VAL A 29 -10.98 4.41 9.30
C VAL A 29 -9.65 4.93 8.76
N VAL A 30 -9.23 6.13 9.15
CA VAL A 30 -7.91 6.67 8.76
C VAL A 30 -6.77 5.78 9.28
N GLY A 31 -6.87 5.30 10.53
CA GLY A 31 -5.87 4.39 11.11
C GLY A 31 -5.78 3.04 10.39
N VAL A 32 -6.93 2.44 10.04
CA VAL A 32 -6.99 1.20 9.26
C VAL A 32 -6.42 1.42 7.86
N PHE A 33 -6.80 2.51 7.20
CA PHE A 33 -6.28 2.87 5.88
C PHE A 33 -4.75 2.98 5.90
N LEU A 34 -4.18 3.71 6.86
CA LEU A 34 -2.72 3.83 7.01
C LEU A 34 -2.05 2.47 7.22
N LEU A 35 -2.63 1.60 8.06
CA LEU A 35 -2.09 0.26 8.29
C LEU A 35 -2.10 -0.59 7.01
N MET A 36 -3.20 -0.57 6.26
CA MET A 36 -3.32 -1.28 4.98
C MET A 36 -2.33 -0.73 3.95
N THR A 37 -2.15 0.59 3.88
CA THR A 37 -1.15 1.22 3.00
C THR A 37 0.27 0.79 3.37
N LEU A 38 0.63 0.77 4.66
CA LEU A 38 1.95 0.30 5.09
C LEU A 38 2.17 -1.18 4.75
N ALA A 39 1.14 -2.01 4.91
CA ALA A 39 1.20 -3.42 4.52
C ALA A 39 1.38 -3.60 3.01
N ASP A 40 0.63 -2.85 2.20
CA ASP A 40 0.73 -2.85 0.73
C ASP A 40 2.12 -2.41 0.26
N PHE A 41 2.66 -1.33 0.82
CA PHE A 41 4.04 -0.91 0.53
C PHE A 41 5.08 -1.93 0.98
N SER A 42 4.87 -2.59 2.12
CA SER A 42 5.80 -3.61 2.61
C SER A 42 5.79 -4.84 1.70
N ASP A 43 4.63 -5.22 1.17
CA ASP A 43 4.49 -6.32 0.21
C ASP A 43 5.25 -6.03 -1.09
N GLN A 44 5.34 -4.76 -1.50
CA GLN A 44 6.14 -4.31 -2.63
C GLN A 44 7.65 -4.48 -2.46
N LEU A 45 8.13 -4.69 -1.23
CA LEU A 45 9.56 -4.88 -0.95
C LEU A 45 10.00 -6.34 -1.03
N PHE A 46 9.08 -7.26 -1.26
CA PHE A 46 9.42 -8.67 -1.38
C PHE A 46 9.82 -9.03 -2.81
N GLY A 47 10.84 -9.87 -2.95
CA GLY A 47 11.45 -10.24 -4.23
C GLY A 47 10.51 -10.93 -5.22
N PHE A 48 9.35 -11.43 -4.77
CA PHE A 48 8.34 -11.97 -5.68
C PHE A 48 7.85 -10.94 -6.71
N GLN A 49 7.82 -9.64 -6.37
CA GLN A 49 7.41 -8.61 -7.31
C GLN A 49 8.39 -8.47 -8.46
N ASP A 50 9.70 -8.54 -8.20
CA ASP A 50 10.68 -8.48 -9.28
C ASP A 50 10.60 -9.69 -10.21
N GLU A 51 10.32 -10.86 -9.64
CA GLU A 51 10.12 -12.10 -10.38
C GLU A 51 8.81 -12.07 -11.20
N LEU A 52 7.77 -11.41 -10.70
CA LEU A 52 6.48 -11.26 -11.37
C LEU A 52 6.51 -10.21 -12.49
N PHE A 53 7.26 -9.13 -12.28
CA PHE A 53 7.33 -7.96 -13.16
C PHE A 53 8.69 -7.79 -13.87
N CYS A 54 9.52 -8.83 -13.90
CA CYS A 54 10.85 -8.82 -14.53
C CYS A 54 11.64 -7.52 -14.27
N ASN A 55 11.73 -7.12 -13.01
CA ASN A 55 12.24 -5.80 -12.61
C ASN A 55 13.78 -5.68 -12.64
N GLU A 56 14.45 -6.44 -13.51
CA GLU A 56 15.92 -6.43 -13.65
C GLU A 56 16.43 -5.12 -14.26
N ASP A 57 15.60 -4.47 -15.09
CA ASP A 57 15.89 -3.21 -15.78
C ASP A 57 15.09 -2.01 -15.25
N GLY A 58 14.33 -2.20 -14.16
CA GLY A 58 13.51 -1.16 -13.53
C GLY A 58 12.18 -0.87 -14.23
N ARG A 59 11.80 -1.62 -15.29
CA ARG A 59 10.62 -1.29 -16.11
C ARG A 59 9.31 -1.91 -15.63
N LEU A 60 9.37 -2.84 -14.66
CA LEU A 60 8.20 -3.52 -14.07
C LEU A 60 7.23 -4.10 -15.13
N GLU A 61 7.76 -4.80 -16.13
CA GLU A 61 6.95 -5.41 -17.19
C GLU A 61 6.39 -6.77 -16.72
N PHE A 62 5.07 -6.88 -16.62
CA PHE A 62 4.43 -8.16 -16.29
C PHE A 62 4.65 -9.18 -17.41
N ARG A 63 5.40 -10.25 -17.12
CA ARG A 63 5.66 -11.33 -18.09
C ARG A 63 4.89 -12.63 -17.81
N GLY A 64 4.27 -12.74 -16.64
CA GLY A 64 3.44 -13.88 -16.25
C GLY A 64 4.20 -15.21 -16.17
N ASN A 65 3.50 -16.25 -15.71
CA ASN A 65 3.96 -17.65 -15.69
C ASN A 65 5.34 -17.91 -15.05
N ASN A 66 5.65 -17.23 -13.94
CA ASN A 66 6.87 -17.46 -13.16
C ASN A 66 6.56 -18.14 -11.83
N VAL A 67 6.91 -19.43 -11.71
CA VAL A 67 6.72 -20.21 -10.47
C VAL A 67 7.54 -19.68 -9.29
N LYS A 68 8.58 -18.87 -9.52
CA LYS A 68 9.38 -18.26 -8.46
C LYS A 68 8.61 -17.15 -7.72
N ALA A 69 7.59 -16.56 -8.37
CA ALA A 69 6.75 -15.53 -7.77
C ALA A 69 5.63 -16.08 -6.86
N LEU A 70 5.53 -17.42 -6.68
CA LEU A 70 4.56 -18.06 -5.77
C LEU A 70 4.93 -17.88 -4.29
N TRP A 71 6.20 -17.62 -3.99
CA TRP A 71 6.69 -17.41 -2.64
C TRP A 71 7.15 -15.96 -2.49
N PRO A 72 7.06 -15.35 -1.30
CA PRO A 72 7.46 -13.95 -1.08
C PRO A 72 8.90 -13.65 -1.53
N GLY A 73 9.78 -14.66 -1.53
CA GLY A 73 11.18 -14.46 -1.84
C GLY A 73 11.89 -13.69 -0.74
N ASN A 74 12.98 -13.00 -1.08
CA ASN A 74 13.76 -12.24 -0.11
C ASN A 74 13.11 -10.89 0.15
N GLY A 75 13.06 -10.45 1.42
CA GLY A 75 12.74 -9.07 1.75
C GLY A 75 13.89 -8.17 1.31
N LYS A 76 13.65 -7.26 0.37
CA LYS A 76 14.64 -6.27 -0.05
C LYS A 76 14.84 -5.24 1.05
N SER A 77 16.06 -4.73 1.17
CA SER A 77 16.36 -3.59 2.03
C SER A 77 15.57 -2.38 1.54
N GLY A 78 14.61 -1.93 2.32
CA GLY A 78 13.69 -0.86 1.95
C GLY A 78 12.95 -0.29 3.14
N LEU A 79 13.69 0.32 4.06
CA LEU A 79 13.28 1.51 4.82
C LEU A 79 14.56 2.29 5.18
#